data_AF-A0A974UMC7-F1
#
_entry.id   AF-A0A974UMC7-F1
#
_cell.length_a   1.000
_cell.length_b   1.000
_cell.length_c   1.000
_cell.angle_alpha   90.00
_cell.angle_beta   90.00
_cell.angle_gamma   90.00
#
_symmetry.space_group_name_H-M   'P 1'
#
loop_
_entity.id
_entity.type
_entity.pdbx_description
1 polymer ?
#
loop_
_entity_poly.entity_id
_entity_poly.type
_entity_poly.pdbx_seq_one_letter_code
_entity_poly.pdbx_strand_id
1 'polypeptide(L)'
;MDGSGFHVDVDKLDEAASGIRQCVDDQENFELRGLCGESSLYGHGGVHDALMDFCVRWSDGLDTLTDDAGAIADTLSRATQAYRAIDEAATRSLKTDPAVGAVNDG
;
A
#
# COMPACT_ATOMS: atom_id res chain seq x y z
N MET A 1 -23.25 2.36 -23.48
CA MET A 1 -23.98 1.35 -22.69
C MET A 1 -22.91 0.62 -21.94
N ASP A 2 -22.71 1.02 -20.69
CA ASP A 2 -21.62 0.51 -19.86
C ASP A 2 -22.07 -0.86 -19.36
N GLY A 3 -21.27 -1.90 -19.65
CA GLY A 3 -21.60 -3.28 -19.33
C GLY A 3 -21.73 -3.48 -17.81
N SER A 4 -22.44 -4.53 -17.40
CA SER A 4 -22.77 -4.84 -15.99
C SER A 4 -21.57 -5.29 -15.13
N GLY A 5 -20.39 -4.75 -15.36
CA GLY A 5 -19.16 -5.06 -14.64
C GLY A 5 -18.92 -4.14 -13.44
N PHE A 6 -18.01 -4.55 -12.56
CA PHE A 6 -17.49 -3.67 -11.52
C PHE A 6 -16.63 -2.58 -12.15
N HIS A 7 -17.03 -1.32 -11.98
CA HIS A 7 -16.19 -0.18 -12.34
C HIS A 7 -15.19 0.08 -11.21
N VAL A 8 -13.94 -0.32 -11.44
CA VAL A 8 -12.85 0.00 -10.53
C VAL A 8 -12.15 1.25 -11.03
N ASP A 9 -12.05 2.24 -10.16
CA ASP A 9 -11.22 3.43 -10.39
C ASP A 9 -9.76 3.06 -10.08
N VAL A 10 -9.03 2.68 -11.13
CA VAL A 10 -7.66 2.19 -11.05
C VAL A 10 -6.71 3.25 -10.50
N ASP A 11 -6.95 4.52 -10.81
CA ASP A 11 -6.13 5.62 -10.31
C ASP A 11 -6.35 5.82 -8.81
N LYS A 12 -7.58 5.65 -8.31
CA LYS A 12 -7.85 5.68 -6.86
C LYS A 12 -7.22 4.52 -6.11
N LEU A 13 -7.11 3.33 -6.71
CA LEU A 13 -6.37 2.22 -6.11
C LEU A 13 -4.87 2.51 -6.03
N ASP A 14 -4.29 3.13 -7.07
CA ASP A 14 -2.88 3.51 -7.13
C ASP A 14 -2.55 4.63 -6.13
N GLU A 15 -3.44 5.63 -6.01
CA GLU A 15 -3.37 6.68 -4.99
C GLU A 15 -3.42 6.09 -3.58
N ALA A 16 -4.33 5.16 -3.31
CA ALA A 16 -4.46 4.51 -2.01
C ALA A 16 -3.21 3.68 -1.66
N ALA A 17 -2.71 2.89 -2.61
CA ALA A 17 -1.48 2.12 -2.42
C ALA A 17 -0.29 3.04 -2.10
N SER A 18 -0.13 4.12 -2.86
CA SER A 18 0.96 5.10 -2.67
C SER A 18 0.84 5.83 -1.33
N GLY A 19 -0.37 6.24 -0.95
CA GLY A 19 -0.62 6.89 0.33
C GLY A 19 -0.31 6.00 1.52
N ILE A 20 -0.68 4.71 1.45
CA ILE A 20 -0.36 3.74 2.50
C ILE A 20 1.16 3.53 2.60
N ARG A 21 1.87 3.36 1.48
CA ARG A 21 3.35 3.25 1.50
C ARG A 21 3.99 4.45 2.16
N GLN A 22 3.56 5.67 1.81
CA GLN A 22 4.11 6.88 2.43
C GLN A 22 3.90 6.90 3.95
N CYS A 23 2.71 6.51 4.43
CA CYS A 23 2.46 6.41 5.87
C CYS A 23 3.35 5.37 6.56
N VAL A 24 3.64 4.24 5.90
CA VAL A 24 4.56 3.22 6.41
C VAL A 24 5.99 3.76 6.46
N ASP A 25 6.47 4.34 5.37
CA ASP A 25 7.82 4.91 5.29
C ASP A 25 8.03 6.01 6.33
N ASP A 26 7.04 6.88 6.55
CA ASP A 26 7.09 7.93 7.58
C ASP A 26 7.19 7.35 8.99
N GLN A 27 6.56 6.19 9.23
CA GLN A 27 6.57 5.52 10.53
C GLN A 27 7.87 4.76 10.80
N GLU A 28 8.49 4.15 9.78
CA GLU A 28 9.79 3.47 9.90
C GLU A 28 10.93 4.44 10.25
N ASN A 29 10.79 5.73 9.92
CA ASN A 29 11.79 6.74 10.23
C ASN A 29 11.86 7.13 11.72
N PHE A 30 10.99 6.59 12.58
CA PHE A 30 10.98 6.90 14.02
C PHE A 30 10.67 5.69 14.90
N GLU A 31 11.71 5.07 15.46
CA GLU A 31 11.57 4.01 16.47
C GLU A 31 11.27 4.58 17.86
N LEU A 32 10.14 4.17 18.43
CA LEU A 32 9.71 4.61 19.76
C LEU A 32 10.50 3.98 20.91
N ARG A 33 11.24 2.89 20.66
CA ARG A 33 12.08 2.22 21.66
C ARG A 33 13.18 3.14 22.21
N GLY A 34 13.65 4.11 21.41
CA GLY A 34 14.64 5.09 21.84
C GLY A 34 14.05 6.31 22.58
N LEU A 35 12.72 6.48 22.58
CA LEU A 35 12.07 7.69 23.10
C LEU A 35 12.23 7.85 24.61
N CYS A 36 12.26 6.74 25.37
CA CYS A 36 12.37 6.80 26.83
C CYS A 36 13.76 7.29 27.30
N GLY A 37 14.79 7.25 26.45
CA GLY A 37 16.13 7.73 26.80
C GLY A 37 16.76 7.02 28.01
N GLU A 38 17.71 7.68 28.66
CA GLU A 38 18.46 7.12 29.79
C GLU A 38 17.68 7.21 31.12
N SER A 39 17.78 6.18 31.95
CA SER A 39 17.13 6.14 33.29
C SER A 39 17.53 7.29 34.21
N SER A 40 18.74 7.83 34.05
CA SER A 40 19.25 8.97 34.82
C SER A 40 18.49 10.28 34.59
N LEU A 41 17.72 10.37 33.50
CA LEU A 41 16.85 11.51 33.21
C LEU A 41 15.60 11.55 34.11
N TYR A 42 15.36 10.48 34.87
CA TYR A 42 14.18 10.30 35.69
C TYR A 42 14.54 10.33 37.17
N GLY A 43 13.73 11.04 37.96
CA GLY A 43 13.90 11.08 39.41
C GLY A 43 13.58 9.76 40.13
N HIS A 44 12.97 8.79 39.44
CA HIS A 44 12.60 7.49 40.00
C HIS A 44 12.63 6.40 38.93
N GLY A 45 13.34 5.29 39.19
CA GLY A 45 13.52 4.18 38.24
C GLY A 45 12.21 3.58 37.74
N GLY A 46 11.23 3.37 38.63
CA GLY A 46 9.93 2.82 38.23
C GLY A 46 9.13 3.68 37.23
N VAL A 47 9.41 4.98 37.13
CA VAL A 47 8.77 5.84 36.10
C VAL A 47 9.42 5.60 34.74
N HIS A 48 10.74 5.53 34.71
CA HIS A 48 11.49 5.18 33.52
C HIS A 48 11.09 3.77 33.02
N ASP A 49 11.04 2.79 33.91
CA ASP A 49 10.73 1.40 33.54
C ASP A 49 9.31 1.28 32.95
N ALA A 50 8.33 1.96 33.55
CA ALA A 50 6.97 1.98 33.02
C ALA A 50 6.88 2.65 31.63
N LEU A 51 7.66 3.72 31.41
CA LEU A 51 7.72 4.38 30.10
C LEU A 51 8.46 3.52 29.07
N MET A 52 9.55 2.86 29.46
CA MET A 52 10.29 1.93 28.59
C MET A 52 9.37 0.78 28.15
N ASP A 53 8.65 0.14 29.10
CA ASP A 53 7.71 -0.93 28.79
C ASP A 53 6.62 -0.48 27.81
N PHE A 54 6.13 0.75 27.97
CA PHE A 54 5.19 1.35 27.03
C PHE A 54 5.83 1.54 25.64
N CYS A 55 6.99 2.19 25.57
CA CYS A 55 7.72 2.45 24.33
C CYS A 55 8.03 1.17 23.54
N VAL A 56 8.48 0.11 24.23
CA VAL A 56 8.78 -1.19 23.61
C VAL A 56 7.52 -1.83 23.04
N ARG A 57 6.48 -2.00 23.87
CA ARG A 57 5.24 -2.65 23.43
C ARG A 57 4.54 -1.89 22.31
N TRP A 58 4.61 -0.56 22.35
CA TRP A 58 4.01 0.29 21.33
C TRP A 58 4.80 0.24 20.03
N SER A 59 6.14 0.18 20.09
CA SER A 59 6.97 -0.05 18.90
C SER A 59 6.66 -1.41 18.27
N ASP A 60 6.60 -2.50 19.04
CA ASP A 60 6.23 -3.83 18.52
C ASP A 60 4.85 -3.80 17.81
N GLY A 61 3.90 -3.08 18.39
CA GLY A 61 2.55 -2.92 17.81
C GLY A 61 2.54 -2.10 16.53
N LEU A 62 3.38 -1.07 16.44
CA LEU A 62 3.52 -0.28 15.22
C LEU A 62 4.21 -1.08 14.12
N ASP A 63 5.27 -1.83 14.44
CA ASP A 63 5.95 -2.73 13.49
C ASP A 63 4.94 -3.68 12.84
N THR A 64 4.05 -4.29 13.66
CA THR A 64 2.98 -5.16 13.17
C THR A 64 1.99 -4.41 12.27
N LEU A 65 1.58 -3.21 12.66
CA LEU A 65 0.61 -2.42 11.89
C LEU A 65 1.20 -1.94 10.55
N THR A 66 2.48 -1.57 10.52
CA THR A 66 3.17 -1.13 9.30
C THR A 66 3.41 -2.30 8.35
N ASP A 67 3.73 -3.50 8.86
CA ASP A 67 3.83 -4.71 8.05
C ASP A 67 2.51 -5.03 7.34
N ASP A 68 1.39 -5.01 8.10
CA ASP A 68 0.05 -5.25 7.56
C ASP A 68 -0.33 -4.18 6.53
N ALA A 69 -0.04 -2.90 6.82
CA ALA A 69 -0.29 -1.79 5.91
C ALA A 69 0.54 -1.93 4.61
N GLY A 70 1.80 -2.31 4.70
CA GLY A 70 2.67 -2.60 3.56
C GLY A 70 2.09 -3.71 2.67
N ALA A 71 1.60 -4.80 3.28
CA ALA A 71 0.95 -5.90 2.56
C ALA A 71 -0.34 -5.45 1.84
N ILE A 72 -1.13 -4.56 2.44
CA ILE A 72 -2.31 -3.96 1.81
C ILE A 72 -1.89 -3.10 0.61
N ALA A 73 -0.90 -2.22 0.76
CA ALA A 73 -0.42 -1.36 -0.32
C ALA A 73 0.11 -2.17 -1.52
N ASP A 74 0.84 -3.25 -1.25
CA ASP A 74 1.31 -4.17 -2.27
C ASP A 74 0.16 -4.89 -2.99
N THR A 75 -0.86 -5.30 -2.25
CA THR A 75 -2.04 -5.96 -2.83
C THR A 75 -2.79 -5.00 -3.75
N LEU A 76 -3.01 -3.75 -3.32
CA LEU A 76 -3.63 -2.72 -4.14
C LEU A 76 -2.80 -2.43 -5.41
N SER A 77 -1.48 -2.34 -5.28
CA SER A 77 -0.58 -2.12 -6.42
C SER A 77 -0.65 -3.26 -7.44
N ARG A 78 -0.70 -4.52 -6.98
CA ARG A 78 -0.87 -5.69 -7.86
C ARG A 78 -2.23 -5.67 -8.55
N ALA A 79 -3.29 -5.27 -7.86
CA ALA A 79 -4.61 -5.12 -8.46
C ALA A 79 -4.61 -4.05 -9.57
N THR A 80 -4.03 -2.87 -9.31
CA THR A 80 -3.84 -1.79 -10.30
C THR A 80 -3.11 -2.30 -11.55
N GLN A 81 -2.00 -3.03 -11.37
CA GLN A 81 -1.24 -3.60 -12.49
C GLN A 81 -2.06 -4.60 -13.30
N ALA A 82 -2.85 -5.46 -12.63
CA ALA A 82 -3.71 -6.43 -13.30
C ALA A 82 -4.81 -5.74 -14.13
N TYR A 83 -5.45 -4.70 -13.60
CA TYR A 83 -6.44 -3.91 -14.35
C TYR A 83 -5.83 -3.26 -15.59
N ARG A 84 -4.69 -2.56 -15.44
CA ARG A 84 -4.01 -1.92 -16.58
C ARG A 84 -3.61 -2.92 -17.67
N ALA A 85 -3.11 -4.09 -17.29
CA ALA A 85 -2.73 -5.14 -18.23
C ALA A 85 -3.91 -5.68 -19.04
N ILE A 86 -5.08 -5.85 -18.40
CA ILE A 86 -6.31 -6.29 -19.06
C ILE A 86 -6.81 -5.20 -20.02
N ASP A 87 -6.84 -3.94 -19.59
CA ASP A 87 -7.27 -2.81 -20.43
C ASP A 87 -6.38 -2.63 -21.66
N GLU A 88 -5.06 -2.78 -21.51
CA GLU A 88 -4.11 -2.75 -22.62
C GLU A 88 -4.32 -3.92 -23.60
N ALA A 89 -4.59 -5.12 -23.09
CA ALA A 89 -4.88 -6.29 -23.91
C ALA A 89 -6.19 -6.13 -24.70
N ALA A 90 -7.25 -5.66 -24.04
CA ALA A 90 -8.53 -5.37 -24.67
C ALA A 90 -8.39 -4.26 -25.74
N THR A 91 -7.67 -3.19 -25.42
CA THR A 91 -7.39 -2.09 -26.37
C THR A 91 -6.65 -2.58 -27.61
N ARG A 92 -5.64 -3.44 -27.46
CA ARG A 92 -4.93 -4.05 -28.60
C ARG A 92 -5.85 -4.93 -29.45
N SER A 93 -6.73 -5.70 -28.82
CA SER A 93 -7.72 -6.52 -29.54
C SER A 93 -8.69 -5.67 -30.36
N LEU A 94 -9.07 -4.49 -29.88
CA LEU A 94 -9.99 -3.59 -30.59
C LEU A 94 -9.32 -2.83 -31.75
N LYS A 95 -8.01 -2.56 -31.67
CA LYS A 95 -7.24 -1.93 -32.76
C LYS A 95 -6.96 -2.88 -33.92
N THR A 96 -7.11 -4.18 -33.70
CA THR A 96 -6.94 -5.20 -34.73
C THR A 96 -8.34 -5.58 -35.19
N ASP A 97 -8.85 -4.95 -36.25
CA ASP A 97 -10.15 -5.33 -36.81
C ASP A 97 -9.99 -6.56 -37.71
N PRO A 98 -10.43 -7.76 -37.29
CA PRO A 98 -10.34 -8.96 -38.12
C PRO A 98 -11.21 -8.87 -39.39
N ALA A 99 -12.19 -7.95 -39.45
CA ALA A 99 -13.02 -7.75 -40.63
C ALA A 99 -12.29 -6.97 -41.74
N VAL A 100 -11.25 -6.17 -41.42
CA VAL A 100 -10.47 -5.42 -42.43
C VAL A 100 -9.72 -6.34 -43.39
N GLY A 101 -9.29 -7.52 -42.94
CA GLY A 101 -8.73 -8.55 -43.82
C GLY A 101 -9.77 -9.13 -44.79
N ALA A 102 -11.01 -9.32 -44.32
CA ALA A 102 -12.08 -9.93 -45.11
C ALA A 102 -12.60 -9.04 -46.26
N VAL A 103 -12.36 -7.73 -46.21
CA VAL A 103 -12.77 -6.79 -47.29
C VAL A 103 -11.72 -6.60 -48.38
N ASN A 104 -10.44 -6.89 -48.09
CA ASN A 104 -9.34 -6.73 -49.04
C ASN A 104 -9.04 -8.00 -49.85
N ASP A 105 -9.55 -9.15 -49.41
CA ASP A 105 -9.43 -10.46 -50.09
C ASP A 105 -10.69 -10.83 -50.91
N GLY A 106 -11.62 -9.88 -51.10
CA GLY A 106 -12.91 -10.06 -51.81
C GLY A 106 -12.95 -9.43 -53.21
#